data_AF-A0A0V0X190-F1
#
_entry.id   AF-A0A0V0X190-F1
#
_cell.length_a   1.000
_cell.length_b   1.000
_cell.length_c   1.000
_cell.angle_alpha   90.00
_cell.angle_beta   90.00
_cell.angle_gamma   90.00
#
_symmetry.space_group_name_H-M   'P 1'
#
loop_
_entity.id
_entity.type
_entity.pdbx_description
1 polymer ?
#
loop_
_entity_poly.entity_id
_entity_poly.type
_entity_poly.pdbx_seq_one_letter_code
_entity_poly.pdbx_strand_id
1 'polypeptide(L)'
;LMHLNTLAGRSYNDLSQYPVFPWILSDYDSEELDLTNPNTFRDLSKPMGAQTPARLEQFLKRFREWDDPSGETPPYMYGTHYSSAMIVVSYLVRVEPFTQQFLKLQGGHFDLADRMFHSVKDAWLSASRNNMADVKELVPEFFYLPN
;
A
#
# COMPACT_ATOMS: atom_id res chain seq x y z
N LEU A 1 -12.87 1.92 12.07
CA LEU A 1 -11.54 2.25 11.51
C LEU A 1 -11.26 3.75 11.48
N MET A 2 -12.16 4.60 10.98
CA MET A 2 -11.93 6.06 10.95
C MET A 2 -11.64 6.65 12.35
N HIS A 3 -12.41 6.26 13.37
CA HIS A 3 -12.17 6.73 14.74
C HIS A 3 -10.75 6.41 15.26
N LEU A 4 -10.23 5.21 14.97
CA LEU A 4 -8.87 4.82 15.34
C LEU A 4 -7.83 5.67 14.60
N ASN A 5 -8.02 5.92 13.31
CA ASN A 5 -7.16 6.81 12.53
C ASN A 5 -7.13 8.22 13.14
N THR A 6 -8.29 8.80 13.45
CA THR A 6 -8.39 10.13 14.05
C THR A 6 -7.66 10.20 15.40
N LEU A 7 -7.87 9.22 16.29
CA LEU A 7 -7.18 9.18 17.58
C LEU A 7 -5.66 8.98 17.44
N ALA A 8 -5.22 8.31 16.37
CA ALA A 8 -3.81 8.15 16.04
C ALA A 8 -3.19 9.39 15.35
N GLY A 9 -3.90 10.53 15.31
CA GLY A 9 -3.42 11.78 14.71
C GLY A 9 -3.50 11.84 13.18
N ARG A 10 -4.12 10.83 12.55
CA ARG A 10 -4.28 10.80 11.08
C ARG A 10 -5.37 11.76 10.65
N SER A 11 -5.15 12.48 9.56
CA SER A 11 -6.10 13.46 9.03
C SER A 11 -6.00 13.62 7.53
N TYR A 12 -7.05 14.20 6.93
CA TYR A 12 -7.07 14.55 5.51
C TYR A 12 -6.25 15.81 5.17
N ASN A 13 -5.83 16.58 6.18
CA ASN A 13 -5.11 17.85 6.00
C ASN A 13 -3.61 17.65 5.74
N ASP A 14 -3.06 16.49 6.13
CA ASP A 14 -1.66 16.13 5.93
C ASP A 14 -1.58 14.77 5.23
N LEU A 15 -1.21 14.78 3.94
CA LEU A 15 -1.09 13.57 3.12
C LEU A 15 -0.04 12.59 3.64
N SER A 16 0.96 13.04 4.40
CA SER A 16 1.95 12.15 5.01
C SER A 16 1.37 11.33 6.17
N GLN A 17 0.28 11.83 6.78
CA GLN A 17 -0.45 11.22 7.89
C GLN A 17 -1.90 10.91 7.50
N TYR A 18 -2.11 10.54 6.25
CA TYR A 18 -3.44 10.21 5.74
C TYR A 18 -4.02 8.98 6.45
N PRO A 19 -5.35 8.87 6.62
CA PRO A 19 -5.98 7.68 7.17
C PRO A 19 -5.62 6.42 6.39
N VAL A 20 -5.40 5.32 7.11
CA VAL A 20 -4.97 4.03 6.56
C VAL A 20 -6.07 3.00 6.75
N PHE A 21 -6.38 2.27 5.67
CA PHE A 21 -7.30 1.14 5.67
C PHE A 21 -6.58 -0.11 5.17
N PRO A 22 -6.88 -1.30 5.72
CA PRO A 22 -6.27 -2.52 5.24
C PRO A 22 -6.86 -2.91 3.88
N TRP A 23 -6.06 -3.59 3.06
CA TRP A 23 -6.63 -4.47 2.03
C TRP A 23 -7.52 -5.52 2.68
N ILE A 24 -8.70 -5.77 2.11
CA ILE A 24 -9.65 -6.76 2.63
C ILE A 24 -9.73 -7.99 1.73
N LEU A 25 -9.86 -7.78 0.42
CA LEU A 25 -9.93 -8.87 -0.55
C LEU A 25 -8.51 -9.32 -0.94
N SER A 26 -8.39 -10.60 -1.25
CA SER A 26 -7.20 -11.21 -1.85
C SER A 26 -7.46 -11.84 -3.21
N ASP A 27 -8.73 -12.02 -3.58
CA ASP A 27 -9.16 -12.48 -4.89
C ASP A 27 -9.52 -11.30 -5.80
N TYR A 28 -8.74 -11.16 -6.87
CA TYR A 28 -8.94 -10.18 -7.93
C TYR A 28 -8.87 -10.86 -9.32
N ASP A 29 -9.00 -12.19 -9.34
CA ASP A 29 -8.92 -13.03 -10.53
C ASP A 29 -10.31 -13.60 -10.89
N SER A 30 -11.11 -13.95 -9.88
CA SER A 30 -12.44 -14.53 -10.08
C SER A 30 -13.41 -13.51 -10.68
N GLU A 31 -14.25 -13.99 -11.61
CA GLU A 31 -15.33 -13.20 -12.20
C GLU A 31 -16.43 -12.87 -11.16
N GLU A 32 -16.70 -13.81 -10.25
CA GLU A 32 -17.61 -13.65 -9.12
C GLU A 32 -16.87 -13.85 -7.80
N LEU A 33 -17.09 -12.95 -6.84
CA LEU A 33 -16.48 -13.04 -5.51
C LEU A 33 -17.36 -13.84 -4.56
N ASP A 34 -16.88 -15.02 -4.15
CA ASP A 34 -17.48 -15.80 -3.08
C ASP A 34 -17.07 -15.23 -1.72
N LEU A 35 -17.95 -14.43 -1.11
CA LEU A 35 -17.73 -13.82 0.20
C LEU A 35 -17.86 -14.81 1.38
N THR A 36 -18.17 -16.08 1.12
CA THR A 36 -18.17 -17.15 2.13
C THR A 36 -16.88 -17.94 2.15
N ASN A 37 -16.10 -17.88 1.05
CA ASN A 37 -14.79 -18.52 0.97
C ASN A 37 -13.74 -17.69 1.71
N PRO A 38 -13.08 -18.23 2.75
CA PRO A 38 -12.06 -17.50 3.49
C PRO A 38 -10.86 -17.09 2.62
N ASN A 39 -10.58 -17.79 1.52
CA ASN A 39 -9.48 -17.46 0.61
C ASN A 39 -9.75 -16.20 -0.24
N THR A 40 -10.99 -15.72 -0.27
CA THR A 40 -11.36 -14.43 -0.89
C THR A 40 -10.81 -13.25 -0.10
N PHE A 41 -10.49 -13.45 1.18
CA PHE A 41 -10.07 -12.41 2.10
C PHE A 41 -8.59 -12.51 2.44
N ARG A 42 -7.98 -11.34 2.61
CA ARG A 42 -6.65 -11.18 3.16
C ARG A 42 -6.57 -11.75 4.59
N ASP A 43 -5.44 -12.34 4.94
CA ASP A 43 -5.08 -12.61 6.33
C ASP A 43 -4.72 -11.30 7.06
N LEU A 44 -5.70 -10.75 7.80
CA LEU A 44 -5.57 -9.52 8.57
C LEU A 44 -4.68 -9.65 9.82
N SER A 45 -4.29 -10.86 10.20
CA SER A 45 -3.29 -11.06 11.27
C SER A 45 -1.87 -10.74 10.81
N LYS A 46 -1.66 -10.57 9.50
CA LYS A 46 -0.35 -10.37 8.88
C LYS A 46 -0.24 -9.02 8.16
N PRO A 47 0.94 -8.38 8.18
CA PRO A 47 1.20 -7.21 7.33
C PRO A 47 1.26 -7.59 5.84
N MET A 48 1.26 -6.59 4.95
CA MET A 48 1.31 -6.78 3.49
C MET A 48 2.50 -7.63 3.04
N GLY A 49 3.68 -7.37 3.61
CA GLY A 49 4.90 -8.10 3.28
C GLY A 49 4.90 -9.58 3.71
N ALA A 50 3.91 -10.01 4.49
CA ALA A 50 3.82 -11.37 5.03
C ALA A 50 2.62 -12.17 4.49
N GLN A 51 1.93 -11.68 3.45
CA GLN A 51 0.74 -12.35 2.91
C GLN A 51 1.06 -13.69 2.22
N THR A 52 2.30 -13.90 1.78
CA THR A 52 2.74 -15.19 1.23
C THR A 52 4.01 -15.68 1.96
N PRO A 53 4.14 -16.99 2.23
CA PRO A 53 5.31 -17.53 2.91
C PRO A 53 6.63 -17.23 2.19
N ALA A 54 6.65 -17.35 0.86
CA ALA A 54 7.83 -17.10 0.05
C ALA A 54 8.31 -15.63 0.14
N ARG A 55 7.37 -14.69 0.28
CA ARG A 55 7.70 -13.27 0.44
C ARG A 55 8.17 -12.94 1.86
N LEU A 56 7.52 -13.51 2.86
CA LEU A 56 7.96 -13.38 4.26
C LEU A 56 9.40 -13.87 4.44
N GLU A 57 9.75 -15.01 3.85
CA GLU A 57 11.10 -15.56 3.95
C GLU A 57 12.15 -14.61 3.35
N GLN A 58 11.84 -13.92 2.24
CA GLN A 58 12.75 -12.93 1.65
C GLN A 58 12.96 -11.73 2.58
N PHE A 59 11.92 -11.23 3.24
CA PHE A 59 12.06 -10.14 4.22
C PHE A 59 12.82 -10.58 5.47
N LEU A 60 12.56 -11.78 5.99
CA LEU A 60 13.29 -12.35 7.12
C LEU A 60 14.76 -12.59 6.78
N LYS A 61 15.07 -13.02 5.55
CA LYS A 61 16.43 -13.15 5.06
C LYS A 61 17.14 -11.79 5.06
N ARG A 62 16.55 -10.76 4.43
CA ARG A 62 17.10 -9.40 4.41
C ARG A 62 17.31 -8.82 5.81
N PHE A 63 16.39 -9.08 6.74
CA PHE A 63 16.51 -8.65 8.13
C PHE A 63 17.67 -9.35 8.85
N ARG A 64 17.82 -10.68 8.68
CA ARG A 64 18.88 -11.48 9.32
C ARG A 64 20.27 -11.19 8.75
N GLU A 65 20.34 -10.94 7.45
CA GLU A 65 21.57 -10.64 6.71
C GLU A 65 21.86 -9.13 6.66
N TRP A 66 21.13 -8.31 7.44
CA TRP A 66 21.32 -6.87 7.47
C TRP A 66 22.72 -6.54 7.99
N ASP A 67 23.48 -5.80 7.18
CA ASP A 67 24.81 -5.31 7.52
C ASP A 67 24.90 -3.84 7.08
N ASP A 68 24.84 -2.94 8.05
CA ASP A 68 25.03 -1.50 7.83
C ASP A 68 26.45 -1.12 8.25
N PRO A 69 27.35 -0.75 7.31
CA PRO A 69 28.73 -0.43 7.62
C PRO A 69 28.92 0.73 8.60
N SER A 70 27.96 1.66 8.69
CA SER A 70 28.02 2.76 9.67
C SER A 70 27.48 2.37 11.04
N GLY A 71 26.68 1.30 11.14
CA GLY A 71 26.00 0.88 12.35
C GLY A 71 24.88 1.83 12.81
N GLU A 72 24.50 2.81 11.99
CA GLU A 72 23.50 3.83 12.35
C GLU A 72 22.07 3.33 12.14
N THR A 73 21.89 2.41 11.18
CA THR A 73 20.58 1.91 10.77
C THR A 73 20.36 0.50 11.33
N PRO A 74 19.39 0.31 12.24
CA PRO A 74 19.07 -1.02 12.73
C PRO A 74 18.45 -1.90 11.63
N PRO A 75 18.51 -3.24 11.74
CA PRO A 75 17.84 -4.13 10.82
C PRO A 75 16.34 -3.83 10.70
N TYR A 76 15.83 -3.89 9.48
CA TYR A 76 14.40 -3.71 9.20
C TYR A 76 13.94 -4.65 8.10
N MET A 77 12.65 -4.99 8.12
CA MET A 77 12.04 -5.80 7.06
C MET A 77 11.70 -4.93 5.85
N TYR A 78 11.05 -3.80 6.07
CA TYR A 78 10.50 -2.96 5.01
C TYR A 78 11.29 -1.65 4.90
N GLY A 79 11.94 -1.43 3.76
CA GLY A 79 12.56 -0.15 3.42
C GLY A 79 11.56 0.89 2.90
N THR A 80 10.29 0.51 2.80
CA THR A 80 9.19 1.37 2.38
C THR A 80 8.06 1.29 3.38
N HIS A 81 7.22 2.33 3.40
CA HIS A 81 6.11 2.45 4.34
C HIS A 81 4.79 2.12 3.65
N TYR A 82 3.83 1.57 4.42
CA TYR A 82 2.50 1.21 3.92
C TYR A 82 1.61 2.42 3.58
N SER A 83 2.01 3.62 4.02
CA SER A 83 1.29 4.88 3.85
C SER A 83 2.28 6.00 3.61
N SER A 84 2.05 6.83 2.59
CA SER A 84 2.83 8.03 2.30
C SER A 84 2.01 8.98 1.44
N ALA A 85 2.41 10.25 1.38
CA ALA A 85 1.75 11.23 0.53
C ALA A 85 1.69 10.77 -0.94
N MET A 86 2.79 10.19 -1.45
CA MET A 86 2.86 9.67 -2.82
C MET A 86 1.87 8.53 -3.06
N ILE A 87 1.67 7.65 -2.08
CA ILE A 87 0.69 6.55 -2.19
C ILE A 87 -0.72 7.11 -2.32
N VAL A 88 -1.09 8.07 -1.47
CA VAL A 88 -2.43 8.69 -1.46
C VAL A 88 -2.73 9.35 -2.80
N VAL A 89 -1.82 10.23 -3.28
CA VAL A 89 -2.03 10.93 -4.56
C VAL A 89 -1.95 10.00 -5.76
N SER A 90 -1.23 8.87 -5.67
CA SER A 90 -1.20 7.85 -6.72
C SER A 90 -2.54 7.13 -6.84
N TYR A 91 -3.15 6.72 -5.72
CA TYR A 91 -4.48 6.11 -5.74
C TYR A 91 -5.57 7.08 -6.20
N LEU A 92 -5.48 8.35 -5.81
CA LEU A 92 -6.49 9.36 -6.10
C LEU A 92 -6.16 10.23 -7.33
N VAL A 93 -5.24 9.80 -8.18
CA VAL A 93 -4.70 10.61 -9.30
C VAL A 93 -5.76 11.06 -10.31
N ARG A 94 -6.96 10.46 -10.30
CA ARG A 94 -8.10 10.82 -11.17
C ARG A 94 -9.08 11.80 -10.51
N VAL A 95 -8.85 12.18 -9.26
CA VAL A 95 -9.72 13.05 -8.47
C VAL A 95 -8.98 14.36 -8.18
N GLU A 96 -9.58 15.49 -8.54
CA GLU A 96 -9.04 16.79 -8.12
C GLU A 96 -9.32 17.06 -6.63
N PRO A 97 -8.40 17.69 -5.85
CA PRO A 97 -7.14 18.31 -6.28
C PRO A 97 -5.92 17.36 -6.33
N PHE A 98 -6.10 16.06 -6.13
CA PHE A 98 -4.99 15.09 -6.01
C PHE A 98 -4.21 14.94 -7.31
N THR A 99 -4.85 15.12 -8.48
CA THR A 99 -4.16 15.17 -9.77
C THR A 99 -3.07 16.24 -9.78
N GLN A 100 -3.39 17.48 -9.37
CA GLN A 100 -2.39 18.55 -9.30
C GLN A 100 -1.31 18.28 -8.25
N GLN A 101 -1.67 17.66 -7.13
CA GLN A 101 -0.71 17.29 -6.09
C GLN A 101 0.25 16.19 -6.55
N PHE A 102 -0.25 15.19 -7.28
CA PHE A 102 0.55 14.15 -7.92
C PHE A 102 1.57 14.76 -8.88
N LEU A 103 1.13 15.65 -9.77
CA LEU A 103 2.01 16.36 -10.71
C LEU A 103 3.11 17.14 -9.97
N LYS A 104 2.76 17.88 -8.91
CA LYS A 104 3.74 18.62 -8.12
C LYS A 104 4.79 17.72 -7.48
N LEU A 105 4.37 16.57 -6.93
CA LEU A 105 5.28 15.60 -6.31
C LEU A 105 6.13 14.84 -7.33
N GLN A 106 5.72 14.78 -8.60
CA GLN A 106 6.44 14.16 -9.72
C GLN A 106 7.19 15.17 -10.61
N GLY A 107 7.47 16.37 -10.11
CA GLY A 107 8.29 17.36 -10.84
C GLY A 107 7.56 18.05 -12.00
N GLY A 108 6.24 18.16 -11.95
CA GLY A 108 5.41 18.98 -12.85
C GLY A 108 4.79 18.24 -14.04
N HIS A 109 5.04 16.94 -14.18
CA HIS A 109 4.57 16.13 -15.32
C HIS A 109 3.99 14.82 -14.83
N PHE A 110 3.13 14.19 -15.63
CA PHE A 110 2.70 12.82 -15.33
C PHE A 110 3.87 11.85 -15.43
N ASP A 111 3.80 10.79 -14.65
CA ASP A 111 4.74 9.68 -14.74
C ASP A 111 4.48 8.89 -16.03
N LEU A 112 5.39 7.96 -16.39
CA LEU A 112 5.13 6.94 -17.41
C LEU A 112 3.83 6.21 -17.06
N ALA A 113 2.95 6.00 -18.06
CA ALA A 113 1.62 5.42 -17.86
C ALA A 113 1.68 4.08 -17.10
N ASP A 114 2.68 3.24 -17.38
CA ASP A 114 2.88 1.94 -16.72
C ASP A 114 3.21 2.04 -15.22
N ARG A 115 3.66 3.21 -14.75
CA ARG A 115 3.95 3.49 -13.33
C ARG A 115 2.79 4.15 -12.59
N MET A 116 1.76 4.56 -13.31
CA MET A 116 0.55 5.12 -12.70
C MET A 116 -0.38 4.02 -12.20
N PHE A 117 -1.18 4.33 -11.18
CA PHE A 117 -2.22 3.44 -10.70
C PHE A 117 -3.27 3.22 -11.80
N HIS A 118 -3.36 1.99 -12.29
CA HIS A 118 -4.27 1.63 -13.39
C HIS A 118 -5.10 0.38 -13.11
N SER A 119 -4.70 -0.46 -12.15
CA SER A 119 -5.33 -1.76 -11.88
C SER A 119 -5.26 -2.08 -10.38
N VAL A 120 -6.42 -2.40 -9.79
CA VAL A 120 -6.53 -2.81 -8.38
C VAL A 120 -5.85 -4.17 -8.18
N LYS A 121 -6.03 -5.09 -9.12
CA LYS A 121 -5.40 -6.41 -9.13
C LYS A 121 -3.88 -6.30 -9.10
N ASP A 122 -3.30 -5.48 -9.98
CA ASP A 122 -1.86 -5.35 -10.07
C ASP A 122 -1.29 -4.64 -8.84
N ALA A 123 -2.01 -3.66 -8.30
CA ALA A 123 -1.66 -3.04 -7.02
C ALA A 123 -1.65 -4.04 -5.86
N TRP A 124 -2.67 -4.90 -5.76
CA TRP A 124 -2.71 -5.99 -4.77
C TRP A 124 -1.55 -6.97 -4.97
N LEU A 125 -1.32 -7.45 -6.19
CA LEU A 125 -0.26 -8.42 -6.49
C LEU A 125 1.13 -7.83 -6.20
N SER A 126 1.36 -6.56 -6.52
CA SER A 126 2.58 -5.83 -6.17
C SER A 126 2.77 -5.77 -4.66
N ALA A 127 1.75 -5.30 -3.92
CA ALA A 127 1.81 -5.08 -2.48
C ALA A 127 1.84 -6.36 -1.64
N SER A 128 1.23 -7.46 -2.12
CA SER A 128 1.10 -8.74 -1.39
C SER A 128 2.14 -9.79 -1.77
N ARG A 129 2.67 -9.76 -3.00
CA ARG A 129 3.48 -10.85 -3.53
C ARG A 129 4.74 -10.44 -4.31
N ASN A 130 4.59 -9.58 -5.31
CA ASN A 130 5.57 -9.52 -6.41
C ASN A 130 6.69 -8.49 -6.20
N ASN A 131 6.46 -7.42 -5.42
CA ASN A 131 7.40 -6.32 -5.33
C ASN A 131 7.89 -6.10 -3.89
N MET A 132 9.16 -6.43 -3.63
CA MET A 132 9.79 -6.29 -2.31
C MET A 132 9.91 -4.84 -1.81
N ALA A 133 9.76 -3.85 -2.69
CA ALA A 133 9.70 -2.43 -2.34
C ALA A 133 8.26 -1.91 -2.14
N ASP A 134 7.25 -2.77 -2.23
CA ASP A 134 5.85 -2.36 -2.16
C ASP A 134 5.09 -3.07 -1.04
N VAL A 135 4.78 -2.37 0.05
CA VAL A 135 3.96 -2.89 1.15
C VAL A 135 2.76 -1.99 1.42
N LYS A 136 2.26 -1.30 0.39
CA LYS A 136 1.18 -0.32 0.48
C LYS A 136 -0.10 -0.93 1.06
N GLU A 137 -0.67 -0.26 2.04
CA GLU A 137 -2.06 -0.46 2.44
C GLU A 137 -2.98 0.48 1.64
N LEU A 138 -4.29 0.41 1.87
CA LEU A 138 -5.29 1.22 1.18
C LEU A 138 -5.58 2.55 1.89
N VAL A 139 -6.29 3.41 1.19
CA VAL A 139 -6.93 4.63 1.72
C VAL A 139 -8.44 4.40 1.89
N PRO A 140 -9.14 5.16 2.76
CA PRO A 140 -10.58 4.99 3.00
C PRO A 140 -11.45 5.03 1.73
N GLU A 141 -11.03 5.79 0.73
CA GLU A 141 -11.77 6.04 -0.51
C GLU A 141 -12.07 4.76 -1.28
N PHE A 142 -11.26 3.71 -1.16
CA PHE A 142 -11.54 2.38 -1.74
C PHE A 142 -12.85 1.74 -1.27
N PHE A 143 -13.43 2.24 -0.16
CA PHE A 143 -14.63 1.68 0.45
C PHE A 143 -15.88 2.51 0.20
N TYR A 144 -15.77 3.73 -0.35
CA TYR A 144 -16.93 4.61 -0.54
C TYR A 144 -16.87 5.55 -1.75
N LEU A 145 -15.71 5.71 -2.41
CA LEU A 145 -15.54 6.64 -3.52
C LEU A 145 -15.33 5.87 -4.83
N PRO A 146 -16.37 5.70 -5.66
CA PRO A 146 -16.27 4.93 -6.92
C PRO A 146 -15.74 5.74 -8.12
N ASN A 147 -15.50 7.05 -7.96
CA ASN A 147 -15.16 7.99 -9.03
C ASN A 147 -13.69 7.91 -9.47
#